data_AF-A0A2P6PD40-F1
#
_entry.id   AF-A0A2P6PD40-F1
#
_cell.length_a   1.000
_cell.length_b   1.000
_cell.length_c   1.000
_cell.angle_alpha   90.00
_cell.angle_beta   90.00
_cell.angle_gamma   90.00
#
_symmetry.space_group_name_H-M   'P 1'
#
loop_
_entity.id
_entity.type
_entity.pdbx_description
1 polymer ?
#
loop_
_entity_poly.entity_id
_entity_poly.type
_entity_poly.pdbx_seq_one_letter_code
_entity_poly.pdbx_strand_id
1 'polypeptide(L)'
;MEFKPERFFSKEGGDQGFDITGSREIKMMPFGVGRRICPGLGLAVLHLEYFVANLVWKFEWRGVEGEDVDFAEKQEFTMVMRNPLKANISPRVMK
;
A
#
# COMPACT_ATOMS: atom_id res chain seq x y z
N MET A 1 -16.16 -1.00 -1.46
CA MET A 1 -14.91 -1.01 -0.67
C MET A 1 -14.36 0.41 -0.68
N GLU A 2 -13.88 0.92 0.45
CA GLU A 2 -13.39 2.31 0.55
C GLU A 2 -11.94 2.32 1.02
N PHE A 3 -11.08 3.10 0.36
CA PHE A 3 -9.66 3.21 0.70
C PHE A 3 -9.47 4.31 1.77
N LYS A 4 -9.26 3.89 3.04
CA LYS A 4 -9.04 4.78 4.20
C LYS A 4 -7.70 4.53 4.91
N PRO A 5 -6.56 5.07 4.44
CA PRO A 5 -5.25 4.80 5.06
C PRO A 5 -5.18 5.25 6.54
N GLU A 6 -5.95 6.26 6.92
CA GLU A 6 -6.03 6.83 8.28
C GLU A 6 -6.47 5.80 9.33
N ARG A 7 -7.10 4.69 8.91
CA ARG A 7 -7.48 3.58 9.80
C ARG A 7 -6.28 2.96 10.53
N PHE A 8 -5.07 3.21 10.05
CA PHE A 8 -3.81 2.73 10.62
C PHE A 8 -3.08 3.77 11.48
N PHE A 9 -3.59 5.00 11.59
CA PHE A 9 -2.99 6.01 12.44
C PHE A 9 -3.23 5.69 13.92
N SER A 10 -2.25 6.02 14.77
CA SER A 10 -2.39 5.87 16.22
C SER A 10 -3.55 6.72 16.70
N LYS A 11 -4.46 6.13 17.49
CA LYS A 11 -5.49 6.90 18.18
C LYS A 11 -4.84 7.67 19.32
N GLU A 12 -5.21 8.94 19.44
CA GLU A 12 -4.66 9.97 20.32
C GLU A 12 -4.06 9.45 21.65
N GLY A 13 -2.76 9.69 21.86
CA GLY A 13 -2.08 9.52 23.15
C GLY A 13 -1.31 8.21 23.39
N GLY A 14 -1.38 7.23 22.48
CA GLY A 14 -0.62 5.98 22.57
C GLY A 14 0.48 5.88 21.51
N ASP A 15 1.74 5.84 21.94
CA ASP A 15 2.96 5.80 21.10
C ASP A 15 3.18 4.47 20.33
N GLN A 16 2.12 3.70 20.09
CA GLN A 16 2.25 2.42 19.39
C GLN A 16 1.54 2.48 18.04
N GLY A 17 2.35 2.67 16.98
CA GLY A 17 1.89 2.57 15.59
C GLY A 17 1.20 1.24 15.27
N PHE A 18 0.68 1.11 14.05
CA PHE A 18 -0.06 -0.09 13.64
C PHE A 18 0.81 -1.35 13.68
N ASP A 19 0.35 -2.41 14.36
CA ASP A 19 1.06 -3.68 14.41
C ASP A 19 0.75 -4.54 13.17
N ILE A 20 1.62 -4.43 12.17
CA ILE A 20 1.56 -5.23 10.94
C ILE A 20 1.90 -6.72 11.17
N THR A 21 2.52 -7.07 12.32
CA THR A 21 2.90 -8.45 12.65
C THR A 21 1.74 -9.24 13.26
N GLY A 22 0.71 -8.54 13.76
CA GLY A 22 -0.42 -9.15 14.46
C GLY A 22 -0.05 -9.82 15.79
N SER A 23 1.07 -9.42 16.40
CA SER A 23 1.57 -9.98 17.66
C SER A 23 0.81 -9.47 18.89
N ARG A 24 0.29 -8.23 18.85
CA ARG A 24 -0.59 -7.65 19.88
C ARG A 24 -2.05 -8.03 19.66
N GLU A 25 -2.53 -7.77 18.45
CA GLU A 25 -3.91 -8.04 18.02
C GLU A 25 -3.94 -8.16 16.50
N ILE A 26 -4.61 -9.18 15.96
CA ILE A 26 -4.71 -9.37 14.51
C ILE A 26 -5.80 -8.44 13.95
N LYS A 27 -5.39 -7.28 13.43
CA LYS A 27 -6.25 -6.36 12.66
C LYS A 27 -6.13 -6.57 11.15
N MET A 28 -5.01 -7.14 10.70
CA MET A 28 -4.77 -7.61 9.33
C MET A 28 -3.66 -8.67 9.30
N MET A 29 -3.53 -9.42 8.20
CA MET A 29 -2.59 -10.53 8.06
C MET A 29 -1.88 -10.55 6.68
N PRO A 30 -1.33 -9.44 6.17
CA PRO A 30 -0.78 -9.38 4.80
C PRO A 30 0.43 -10.31 4.60
N PHE A 31 1.15 -10.63 5.69
CA PHE A 31 2.35 -11.46 5.70
C PHE A 31 2.14 -12.77 6.47
N GLY A 32 0.89 -13.12 6.81
CA GLY A 32 0.61 -14.17 7.80
C GLY A 32 0.99 -13.75 9.23
N VAL A 33 0.99 -14.70 10.16
CA VAL A 33 1.27 -14.49 11.59
C VAL A 33 1.98 -15.69 12.23
N GLY A 34 2.59 -15.49 13.39
CA GLY A 34 3.19 -16.57 14.19
C GLY A 34 4.43 -17.20 13.55
N ARG A 35 4.66 -18.50 13.79
CA ARG A 35 5.90 -19.21 13.37
C ARG A 35 6.09 -19.33 11.85
N ARG A 36 5.04 -19.04 11.06
CA ARG A 36 5.05 -19.12 9.58
C ARG A 36 4.82 -17.74 8.95
N ILE A 37 5.02 -16.67 9.70
CA ILE A 37 5.03 -15.31 9.14
C ILE A 37 6.05 -15.22 8.01
N CYS A 38 5.73 -14.45 6.97
CA CYS A 38 6.59 -14.26 5.82
C CYS A 38 7.96 -13.73 6.27
N PRO A 39 9.06 -14.46 6.00
CA PRO A 39 10.39 -14.00 6.40
C PRO A 39 10.82 -12.73 5.66
N GLY A 40 10.14 -12.39 4.56
CA GLY A 40 10.37 -11.18 3.77
C GLY A 40 9.68 -9.92 4.28
N LEU A 41 8.96 -9.94 5.42
CA LEU A 41 8.19 -8.79 5.93
C LEU A 41 9.03 -7.51 5.99
N GLY A 42 10.19 -7.55 6.65
CA GLY A 42 11.04 -6.35 6.80
C GLY A 42 11.55 -5.80 5.47
N LEU A 43 11.96 -6.69 4.55
CA LEU A 43 12.43 -6.30 3.22
C LEU A 43 11.30 -5.71 2.36
N ALA A 44 10.10 -6.28 2.45
CA ALA A 44 8.94 -5.80 1.70
C ALA A 44 8.52 -4.41 2.16
N VAL A 45 8.45 -4.17 3.48
CA VAL A 45 8.10 -2.86 4.05
C VAL A 45 9.15 -1.81 3.64
N LEU A 46 10.44 -2.13 3.76
CA LEU A 46 11.53 -1.24 3.33
C LEU A 46 11.40 -0.85 1.85
N HIS A 47 11.18 -1.82 0.97
CA HIS A 47 10.99 -1.53 -0.46
C HIS A 47 9.75 -0.69 -0.73
N LEU A 48 8.61 -1.02 -0.11
CA LEU A 48 7.36 -0.29 -0.30
C LEU A 48 7.50 1.17 0.14
N GLU A 49 8.09 1.42 1.31
CA GLU A 49 8.35 2.77 1.81
C GLU A 49 9.26 3.54 0.85
N TYR A 50 10.37 2.93 0.42
CA TYR A 50 11.31 3.56 -0.51
C TYR A 50 10.66 3.90 -1.87
N PHE A 51 9.97 2.94 -2.49
CA PHE A 51 9.34 3.15 -3.80
C PHE A 51 8.22 4.18 -3.71
N VAL A 52 7.28 4.02 -2.77
CA VAL A 52 6.14 4.94 -2.66
C VAL A 52 6.62 6.35 -2.34
N ALA A 53 7.57 6.51 -1.41
CA ALA A 53 8.12 7.83 -1.08
C ALA A 53 8.73 8.51 -2.32
N ASN A 54 9.55 7.79 -3.09
CA ASN A 54 10.16 8.35 -4.30
C ASN A 54 9.15 8.65 -5.41
N LEU A 55 8.18 7.77 -5.63
CA LEU A 55 7.13 7.97 -6.64
C LEU A 55 6.25 9.17 -6.34
N VAL A 56 5.91 9.38 -5.07
CA VAL A 56 5.13 10.54 -4.61
C VAL A 56 5.99 11.81 -4.62
N TRP A 57 7.27 11.73 -4.22
CA TRP A 57 8.17 12.87 -4.16
C TRP A 57 8.52 13.41 -5.54
N LYS A 58 8.77 12.53 -6.51
CA LYS A 58 9.33 12.91 -7.82
C LYS A 58 8.27 13.16 -8.89
N PHE A 59 7.03 12.70 -8.73
CA PHE A 59 6.04 12.73 -9.80
C PHE A 59 4.67 13.25 -9.36
N GLU A 60 4.00 13.97 -10.26
CA GLU A 60 2.55 14.18 -10.23
C GLU A 60 1.88 13.06 -10.99
N TRP A 61 0.83 12.50 -10.39
CA TRP A 61 0.03 11.41 -10.93
C TRP A 61 -1.36 11.91 -11.24
N ARG A 62 -1.86 11.65 -12.45
CA ARG A 62 -3.22 11.98 -12.89
C ARG A 62 -3.85 10.76 -13.54
N GLY A 63 -5.16 10.61 -13.39
CA GLY A 63 -5.94 9.62 -14.13
C GLY A 63 -5.88 9.87 -15.64
N VAL A 64 -6.27 8.86 -16.41
CA VAL A 64 -6.54 9.03 -17.85
C VAL A 64 -7.95 9.59 -17.98
N GLU A 65 -8.11 10.68 -18.73
CA GLU A 65 -9.40 11.35 -18.87
C GLU A 65 -10.43 10.40 -19.51
N GLY A 66 -11.61 10.30 -18.88
CA GLY A 66 -12.66 9.38 -19.32
C GLY A 66 -12.44 7.90 -18.94
N GLU A 67 -11.35 7.55 -18.26
CA GLU A 67 -11.12 6.20 -17.73
C GLU A 67 -11.14 6.18 -16.19
N ASP A 68 -12.15 5.53 -15.61
CA ASP A 68 -12.19 5.26 -14.17
C ASP A 68 -11.23 4.10 -13.82
N VAL A 69 -10.73 4.12 -12.58
CA VAL A 69 -9.92 3.02 -12.06
C VAL A 69 -10.81 1.82 -11.77
N ASP A 70 -10.63 0.75 -12.54
CA ASP A 70 -11.32 -0.53 -12.32
C ASP A 70 -10.59 -1.37 -11.26
N PHE A 71 -11.22 -1.55 -10.10
CA PHE A 71 -10.73 -2.38 -9.00
C PHE A 71 -11.14 -3.86 -9.11
N ALA A 72 -11.76 -4.29 -10.22
CA ALA A 72 -12.02 -5.71 -10.45
C ALA A 72 -10.71 -6.50 -10.43
N GLU A 73 -10.71 -7.61 -9.71
CA GLU A 73 -9.53 -8.45 -9.52
C GLU A 73 -9.58 -9.74 -10.35
N LYS A 74 -8.40 -10.32 -10.54
CA LYS A 74 -8.21 -11.69 -11.00
C LYS A 74 -7.13 -12.35 -10.17
N GLN A 75 -7.26 -13.66 -9.97
CA GLN A 75 -6.26 -14.45 -9.26
C GLN A 75 -5.20 -14.95 -10.24
N GLU A 76 -3.94 -14.64 -9.95
CA GLU A 76 -2.76 -15.25 -10.58
C GLU A 76 -1.92 -15.90 -9.46
N PHE A 77 -0.58 -15.74 -9.49
CA PHE A 77 0.24 -16.09 -8.33
C PHE A 77 -0.08 -15.22 -7.12
N THR A 78 -0.49 -13.96 -7.36
CA THR A 78 -1.08 -13.04 -6.38
C THR A 78 -2.42 -12.52 -6.88
N MET A 79 -3.18 -11.82 -6.04
CA MET A 79 -4.30 -11.02 -6.52
C MET A 79 -3.76 -9.81 -7.30
N VAL A 80 -4.23 -9.63 -8.52
CA VAL A 80 -3.85 -8.51 -9.39
C VAL A 80 -5.08 -7.83 -9.97
N MET A 81 -4.92 -6.58 -10.42
CA MET A 81 -6.00 -5.90 -11.14
C MET A 81 -6.30 -6.65 -12.44
N ARG A 82 -7.59 -6.88 -12.70
CA ARG A 82 -8.06 -7.53 -13.94
C ARG A 82 -7.66 -6.71 -15.15
N ASN A 83 -7.88 -5.40 -15.06
CA ASN A 83 -7.47 -4.41 -16.04
C ASN A 83 -6.31 -3.60 -15.44
N PRO A 84 -5.10 -3.60 -16.05
CA PRO A 84 -3.96 -2.86 -15.51
C PRO A 84 -4.25 -1.37 -15.33
N LEU A 85 -3.77 -0.79 -14.22
CA LEU A 85 -3.88 0.65 -13.97
C LEU A 85 -3.15 1.44 -15.07
N LYS A 86 -3.83 2.44 -15.62
CA LYS A 86 -3.22 3.46 -16.47
C LYS A 86 -3.20 4.79 -15.74
N ALA A 87 -2.09 5.53 -15.87
CA ALA A 87 -1.93 6.85 -15.27
C ALA A 87 -1.03 7.73 -16.14
N ASN A 88 -1.31 9.03 -16.13
CA ASN A 88 -0.43 10.05 -16.67
C ASN A 88 0.52 10.49 -15.56
N ILE A 89 1.82 10.38 -15.80
CA ILE A 89 2.87 10.67 -14.82
C ILE A 89 3.75 11.78 -15.39
N SER A 90 4.00 12.83 -14.60
CA SER A 90 4.91 13.92 -14.98
C SER A 90 5.87 14.25 -13.83
N PRO A 91 7.13 14.64 -14.10
CA PRO A 91 8.05 15.06 -13.04
C PRO A 91 7.49 16.25 -12.26
N ARG A 92 7.58 16.21 -10.92
CA ARG A 92 7.27 17.37 -10.09
C ARG A 92 8.36 18.43 -10.27
N VAL A 93 7.95 19.65 -10.60
CA VAL A 93 8.82 20.82 -10.50
C VAL A 93 8.94 21.16 -9.02
N MET A 94 10.07 20.79 -8.42
CA MET A 94 10.39 21.21 -7.05
C MET A 94 10.61 22.73 -7.08
N LYS A 95 9.70 23.48 -6.45
CA LYS A 95 9.94 24.91 -6.17
C LYS A 95 11.01 25.06 -5.10
#